data_AF-Q2QN16-F1
#
_entry.id   AF-Q2QN16-F1
#
_cell.length_a   1.000
_cell.length_b   1.000
_cell.length_c   1.000
_cell.angle_alpha   90.00
_cell.angle_beta   90.00
_cell.angle_gamma   90.00
#
_symmetry.space_group_name_H-M   'P 1'
#
loop_
_entity.id
_entity.type
_entity.pdbx_description
1 polymer ?
#
loop_
_entity_poly.entity_id
_entity_poly.type
_entity_poly.pdbx_seq_one_letter_code
_entity_poly.pdbx_strand_id
1 'polypeptide(L)'
;MQSFIHLVHGDLTSLRLRLSSPPPPPHMASLPSPILPSSTTQWRRWPAHPEPAGPPRRRPPPPPQEAAAPLPRRAGGALRRRRGAPPAPVRREAGGARLLPGRRRRVLHGARRRARGPPGARVAAAAHRRLPHHRHGGAQRAVAPPPPPRHRPRPLRPPPRRHLPARDAEARAMAARLYSSSSSSSAASAVVVGVKPAAYGFVASVIMSMVAGERMAEEDVLRFKAITEAGLAAAGAANRQDFLPFLRLLDFGRARRRLAGIAKERHDFGQRIVDEYRRRHRRRLAVAADDFSSSPPRRTVIGDLLRQQESSPESYADEVIRTVCLSLLQAGTDTSASTIEWAMALLLNNPDVLRKATDEINSVVGMSRLLQEPDLANLPYLRCIITETLRLYPLAPHLVPHEASRDCMVAGHVIARGTMVLVDVYSMQRDPRVWEDPDKFIPERFKGFKVDGSGWMMPFGMGRRKCPGEGLALRTVGMALGVMIQCFQWERVGKKKVDMSEGSGLTMPMAVPLMAMCLPRVEMESVLKSL
;
A
#
# COMPACT_ATOMS: atom_id res chain seq x y z
N MET A 1 -9.94 16.77 -9.90
CA MET A 1 -8.51 16.93 -9.58
C MET A 1 -8.26 17.90 -8.45
N GLN A 2 -8.78 19.14 -8.48
CA GLN A 2 -8.69 20.05 -7.31
C GLN A 2 -9.31 19.40 -6.08
N SER A 3 -10.46 18.71 -6.21
CA SER A 3 -11.06 17.95 -5.11
C SER A 3 -10.15 16.83 -4.58
N PHE A 4 -9.35 16.16 -5.42
CA PHE A 4 -8.38 15.15 -4.98
C PHE A 4 -7.17 15.79 -4.30
N ILE A 5 -6.64 16.89 -4.84
CA ILE A 5 -5.56 17.65 -4.22
C ILE A 5 -6.02 18.17 -2.85
N HIS A 6 -7.22 18.77 -2.73
CA HIS A 6 -7.78 19.21 -1.45
C HIS A 6 -8.06 18.05 -0.50
N LEU A 7 -8.54 16.90 -1.00
CA LEU A 7 -8.74 15.70 -0.19
C LEU A 7 -7.41 15.16 0.36
N VAL A 8 -6.33 15.23 -0.42
CA VAL A 8 -4.98 14.79 -0.06
C VAL A 8 -4.26 15.80 0.85
N HIS A 9 -4.46 17.10 0.67
CA HIS A 9 -3.79 18.15 1.43
C HIS A 9 -4.59 18.63 2.66
N GLY A 10 -5.83 18.16 2.87
CA GLY A 10 -6.59 18.46 4.09
C GLY A 10 -7.13 19.89 4.21
N ASP A 11 -6.78 20.78 3.28
CA ASP A 11 -7.14 22.19 3.35
C ASP A 11 -8.59 22.44 2.87
N LEU A 12 -9.52 22.42 3.83
CA LEU A 12 -10.93 22.78 3.65
C LEU A 12 -11.14 24.30 3.54
N THR A 13 -10.15 25.11 3.91
CA THR A 13 -10.21 26.57 3.99
C THR A 13 -10.05 27.21 2.60
N SER A 14 -9.11 26.72 1.79
CA SER A 14 -8.97 27.12 0.39
C SER A 14 -10.17 26.71 -0.48
N LEU A 15 -10.87 25.63 -0.11
CA LEU A 15 -12.13 25.22 -0.74
C LEU A 15 -13.27 26.23 -0.48
N ARG A 16 -13.30 26.89 0.69
CA ARG A 16 -14.28 27.95 0.98
C ARG A 16 -13.93 29.27 0.27
N LEU A 17 -12.66 29.67 0.28
CA LEU A 17 -12.24 30.98 -0.23
C LEU A 17 -12.32 31.09 -1.77
N ARG A 18 -12.01 30.02 -2.52
CA ARG A 18 -12.03 30.07 -4.00
C ARG A 18 -13.38 29.76 -4.65
N LEU A 19 -14.31 29.13 -3.94
CA LEU A 19 -15.69 28.95 -4.41
C LEU A 19 -16.56 30.21 -4.21
N SER A 20 -16.02 31.23 -3.55
CA SER A 20 -16.70 32.49 -3.22
C SER A 20 -16.29 33.65 -4.15
N SER A 21 -15.26 33.47 -4.97
CA SER A 21 -14.69 34.54 -5.80
C SER A 21 -15.10 34.37 -7.26
N PRO A 22 -15.67 35.40 -7.92
CA PRO A 22 -15.92 35.38 -9.35
C PRO A 22 -14.60 35.32 -10.14
N PRO A 23 -14.60 34.77 -11.37
CA PRO A 23 -13.41 34.77 -12.22
C PRO A 23 -12.99 36.21 -12.55
N PRO A 24 -11.68 36.50 -12.66
CA PRO A 24 -11.23 37.80 -13.15
C PRO A 24 -11.66 37.98 -14.62
N PRO A 25 -11.97 39.21 -15.05
CA PRO A 25 -12.37 39.48 -16.42
C PRO A 25 -11.23 39.16 -17.40
N PRO A 26 -11.55 38.79 -18.66
CA PRO A 26 -10.53 38.52 -19.67
C PRO A 26 -9.75 39.81 -19.97
N HIS A 27 -8.45 39.82 -19.70
CA HIS A 27 -7.56 40.87 -20.18
C HIS A 27 -7.43 40.74 -21.71
N MET A 28 -7.79 41.82 -22.43
CA MET A 28 -7.44 41.95 -23.85
C MET A 28 -5.91 41.89 -23.99
N ALA A 29 -5.45 40.94 -24.79
CA ALA A 29 -4.04 40.75 -25.06
C ALA A 29 -3.48 41.92 -25.89
N SER A 30 -2.66 42.77 -25.26
CA SER A 30 -1.67 43.57 -25.97
C SER A 30 -0.43 42.70 -26.22
N LEU A 31 -0.09 42.51 -27.49
CA LEU A 31 1.11 41.80 -27.95
C LEU A 31 2.39 42.46 -27.38
N PRO A 32 3.35 41.69 -26.84
CA PRO A 32 4.68 42.23 -26.57
C PRO A 32 5.63 42.02 -27.77
N SER A 33 6.34 43.07 -28.13
CA SER A 33 7.48 43.09 -29.07
C SER A 33 8.64 42.20 -28.57
N PRO A 34 9.48 41.66 -29.48
CA PRO A 34 10.49 40.67 -29.12
C PRO A 34 11.68 41.31 -28.40
N ILE A 35 11.97 40.84 -27.18
CA ILE A 35 13.23 41.10 -26.46
C ILE A 35 14.13 39.87 -26.66
N LEU A 36 15.27 40.08 -27.32
CA LEU A 36 16.37 39.11 -27.42
C LEU A 36 17.03 38.93 -26.03
N PRO A 37 17.26 37.70 -25.54
CA PRO A 37 18.03 37.50 -24.32
C PRO A 37 19.52 37.30 -24.63
N SER A 38 20.34 38.25 -24.17
CA SER A 38 21.75 38.04 -23.88
C SER A 38 21.90 37.44 -22.48
N SER A 39 22.32 36.18 -22.38
CA SER A 39 23.33 35.70 -21.42
C SER A 39 23.32 34.18 -21.33
N THR A 40 24.52 33.66 -21.51
CA THR A 40 24.93 32.26 -21.47
C THR A 40 24.81 31.70 -20.06
N THR A 41 24.05 30.62 -19.91
CA THR A 41 24.28 29.63 -18.84
C THR A 41 24.23 28.26 -19.47
N GLN A 42 25.41 27.66 -19.66
CA GLN A 42 25.61 26.35 -20.25
C GLN A 42 24.98 25.26 -19.37
N TRP A 43 23.92 24.63 -19.88
CA TRP A 43 23.50 23.31 -19.42
C TRP A 43 24.18 22.26 -20.28
N ARG A 44 24.90 21.32 -19.64
CA ARG A 44 25.54 20.17 -20.30
C ARG A 44 24.48 19.40 -21.11
N ARG A 45 24.64 19.36 -22.43
CA ARG A 45 23.88 18.48 -23.33
C ARG A 45 24.24 17.03 -23.02
N TRP A 46 23.22 16.19 -22.83
CA TRP A 46 23.38 14.74 -23.00
C TRP A 46 23.50 14.45 -24.50
N PRO A 47 24.38 13.53 -24.93
CA PRO A 47 24.60 13.26 -26.35
C PRO A 47 23.33 12.68 -26.97
N ALA A 48 22.95 13.25 -28.13
CA ALA A 48 21.95 12.66 -28.99
C ALA A 48 22.46 11.30 -29.49
N HIS A 49 21.64 10.27 -29.40
CA HIS A 49 21.88 9.02 -30.11
C HIS A 49 21.81 9.28 -31.62
N PRO A 50 22.70 8.68 -32.44
CA PRO A 50 22.60 8.80 -33.88
C PRO A 50 21.33 8.11 -34.38
N GLU A 51 20.61 8.77 -35.30
CA GLU A 51 19.49 8.16 -36.02
C GLU A 51 19.94 6.87 -36.73
N PRO A 52 19.14 5.78 -36.69
CA PRO A 52 19.41 4.63 -37.52
C PRO A 52 19.12 4.97 -38.99
N ALA A 53 20.10 4.71 -39.85
CA ALA A 53 19.99 4.85 -41.29
C ALA A 53 18.74 4.10 -41.83
N GLY A 54 17.91 4.82 -42.58
CA GLY A 54 16.70 4.27 -43.20
C GLY A 54 17.01 3.13 -44.19
N PRO A 55 16.10 2.17 -44.38
CA PRO A 55 16.31 1.06 -45.30
C PRO A 55 16.32 1.52 -46.77
N PRO A 56 17.04 0.81 -47.66
CA PRO A 56 17.14 1.20 -49.07
C PRO A 56 15.78 1.10 -49.78
N ARG A 57 15.50 2.09 -50.63
CA ARG A 57 14.28 2.20 -51.44
C ARG A 57 14.05 0.94 -52.28
N ARG A 58 12.98 0.19 -52.00
CA ARG A 58 12.46 -0.85 -52.90
C ARG A 58 11.57 -0.22 -53.97
N ARG A 59 11.72 -0.66 -55.23
CA ARG A 59 10.87 -0.26 -56.37
C ARG A 59 9.41 -0.65 -56.12
N PRO A 60 8.43 0.14 -56.59
CA PRO A 60 7.01 -0.22 -56.46
C PRO A 60 6.66 -1.43 -57.37
N PRO A 61 5.71 -2.28 -56.97
CA PRO A 61 5.19 -3.36 -57.81
C PRO A 61 4.31 -2.81 -58.95
N PRO A 62 4.16 -3.55 -60.07
CA PRO A 62 3.29 -3.13 -61.17
C PRO A 62 1.80 -3.23 -60.78
N PRO A 63 0.92 -2.45 -61.43
CA PRO A 63 -0.52 -2.47 -61.14
C PRO A 63 -1.17 -3.78 -61.57
N PRO A 64 -2.24 -4.24 -60.87
CA PRO A 64 -2.94 -5.47 -61.22
C PRO A 64 -3.78 -5.28 -62.49
N GLN A 65 -3.73 -6.29 -63.37
CA GLN A 65 -4.59 -6.41 -64.56
C GLN A 65 -6.02 -6.80 -64.16
N GLU A 66 -7.00 -6.14 -64.78
CA GLU A 66 -8.42 -6.50 -64.75
C GLU A 66 -8.65 -7.88 -65.38
N ALA A 67 -9.42 -8.73 -64.69
CA ALA A 67 -10.11 -9.85 -65.33
C ALA A 67 -11.46 -10.11 -64.66
N ALA A 68 -12.50 -9.75 -65.42
CA ALA A 68 -13.86 -10.29 -65.53
C ALA A 68 -14.55 -11.02 -64.34
N ALA A 69 -15.73 -10.50 -64.02
CA ALA A 69 -16.76 -11.12 -63.18
C ALA A 69 -17.40 -12.36 -63.82
N PRO A 70 -18.01 -13.24 -62.99
CA PRO A 70 -19.33 -13.76 -63.32
C PRO A 70 -20.37 -13.61 -62.18
N LEU A 71 -21.59 -13.21 -62.56
CA LEU A 71 -22.84 -13.26 -61.79
C LEU A 71 -23.53 -14.65 -61.96
N PRO A 72 -24.68 -14.95 -61.32
CA PRO A 72 -24.76 -15.59 -60.01
C PRO A 72 -25.55 -16.93 -60.05
N ARG A 73 -25.49 -17.73 -58.97
CA ARG A 73 -26.50 -18.78 -58.73
C ARG A 73 -27.23 -18.58 -57.41
N ARG A 74 -28.56 -18.52 -57.53
CA ARG A 74 -29.58 -18.50 -56.48
C ARG A 74 -29.71 -19.88 -55.82
N ALA A 75 -29.86 -19.87 -54.50
CA ALA A 75 -30.81 -20.62 -53.66
C ALA A 75 -30.37 -20.33 -52.20
N GLY A 76 -31.16 -19.82 -51.27
CA GLY A 76 -32.55 -20.12 -50.95
C GLY A 76 -32.55 -20.55 -49.48
N GLY A 77 -33.09 -19.74 -48.57
CA GLY A 77 -33.09 -20.06 -47.14
C GLY A 77 -33.39 -18.86 -46.26
N ALA A 78 -34.67 -18.56 -46.11
CA ALA A 78 -35.19 -17.52 -45.23
C ALA A 78 -34.90 -17.84 -43.75
N LEU A 79 -34.59 -16.81 -42.94
CA LEU A 79 -35.19 -16.69 -41.61
C LEU A 79 -35.21 -15.23 -41.14
N ARG A 80 -36.41 -14.77 -40.85
CA ARG A 80 -36.76 -13.43 -40.34
C ARG A 80 -35.98 -13.08 -39.06
N ARG A 81 -35.24 -11.96 -39.04
CA ARG A 81 -34.84 -11.29 -37.80
C ARG A 81 -35.93 -10.30 -37.38
N ARG A 82 -36.69 -10.65 -36.34
CA ARG A 82 -37.49 -9.69 -35.56
C ARG A 82 -36.55 -8.70 -34.87
N ARG A 83 -36.81 -7.41 -35.05
CA ARG A 83 -36.25 -6.33 -34.22
C ARG A 83 -36.82 -6.47 -32.81
N GLY A 84 -35.97 -6.78 -31.83
CA GLY A 84 -36.28 -6.72 -30.41
C GLY A 84 -35.77 -5.40 -29.82
N ALA A 85 -36.70 -4.64 -29.23
CA ALA A 85 -36.48 -3.40 -28.51
C ALA A 85 -35.67 -3.62 -27.20
N PRO A 86 -35.03 -2.58 -26.64
CA PRO A 86 -34.20 -2.70 -25.44
C PRO A 86 -35.06 -2.89 -24.17
N PRO A 87 -34.58 -3.63 -23.16
CA PRO A 87 -35.31 -3.76 -21.90
C PRO A 87 -35.18 -2.49 -21.05
N ALA A 88 -36.34 -1.96 -20.64
CA ALA A 88 -36.52 -0.94 -19.62
C ALA A 88 -36.39 -1.55 -18.20
N PRO A 89 -36.12 -0.74 -17.15
CA PRO A 89 -35.59 -1.21 -15.88
C PRO A 89 -36.65 -1.85 -14.97
N VAL A 90 -36.22 -2.87 -14.23
CA VAL A 90 -37.03 -3.57 -13.21
C VAL A 90 -37.32 -2.63 -12.04
N ARG A 91 -38.61 -2.36 -11.81
CA ARG A 91 -39.15 -1.72 -10.60
C ARG A 91 -38.88 -2.64 -9.39
N ARG A 92 -38.27 -2.08 -8.35
CA ARG A 92 -38.31 -2.62 -6.98
C ARG A 92 -39.68 -2.33 -6.39
N GLU A 93 -40.42 -3.37 -6.00
CA GLU A 93 -41.54 -3.23 -5.09
C GLU A 93 -41.06 -2.96 -3.67
N ALA A 94 -41.77 -2.02 -3.03
CA ALA A 94 -41.60 -1.62 -1.65
C ALA A 94 -42.59 -2.41 -0.78
N GLY A 95 -42.08 -3.26 0.11
CA GLY A 95 -42.82 -3.78 1.25
C GLY A 95 -42.46 -2.98 2.50
N GLY A 96 -43.31 -2.05 2.90
CA GLY A 96 -43.18 -1.30 4.14
C GLY A 96 -43.83 -2.01 5.32
N ALA A 97 -43.15 -2.03 6.46
CA ALA A 97 -43.78 -2.13 7.77
C ALA A 97 -43.16 -1.05 8.67
N ARG A 98 -43.95 -0.01 8.92
CA ARG A 98 -43.69 1.06 9.90
C ARG A 98 -44.11 0.57 11.28
N LEU A 99 -43.27 0.77 12.29
CA LEU A 99 -43.71 0.96 13.68
C LEU A 99 -42.86 2.08 14.31
N LEU A 100 -43.55 3.14 14.77
CA LEU A 100 -43.11 4.23 15.63
C LEU A 100 -44.29 4.50 16.60
N PRO A 101 -44.17 5.33 17.66
CA PRO A 101 -43.37 5.12 18.86
C PRO A 101 -44.22 5.31 20.16
N GLY A 102 -43.86 4.66 21.27
CA GLY A 102 -44.57 4.76 22.55
C GLY A 102 -43.69 5.31 23.69
N ARG A 103 -44.17 6.36 24.36
CA ARG A 103 -43.49 7.20 25.36
C ARG A 103 -43.47 6.62 26.79
N ARG A 104 -42.41 6.99 27.54
CA ARG A 104 -42.32 7.41 28.96
C ARG A 104 -43.05 6.60 30.05
N ARG A 105 -42.31 6.24 31.13
CA ARG A 105 -42.32 6.98 32.43
C ARG A 105 -41.32 6.42 33.47
N ARG A 106 -40.82 7.35 34.28
CA ARG A 106 -40.05 7.24 35.54
C ARG A 106 -40.85 6.57 36.67
N VAL A 107 -40.14 6.21 37.76
CA VAL A 107 -40.35 6.52 39.21
C VAL A 107 -39.98 5.27 40.04
N LEU A 108 -38.83 5.23 40.73
CA LEU A 108 -38.49 5.65 42.12
C LEU A 108 -38.87 4.67 43.25
N HIS A 109 -37.93 4.59 44.21
CA HIS A 109 -38.00 4.08 45.60
C HIS A 109 -38.12 2.56 45.80
N GLY A 110 -37.44 1.92 46.75
CA GLY A 110 -36.51 2.37 47.78
C GLY A 110 -36.50 1.40 48.97
N ALA A 111 -35.31 1.27 49.60
CA ALA A 111 -35.07 0.80 50.98
C ALA A 111 -35.27 -0.72 51.24
N ARG A 112 -34.52 -1.41 52.11
CA ARG A 112 -33.89 -1.09 53.41
C ARG A 112 -32.68 -2.04 53.64
N ARG A 113 -31.51 -1.52 54.05
CA ARG A 113 -30.93 -1.49 55.43
C ARG A 113 -30.61 -2.89 56.01
N ARG A 114 -29.42 -3.22 56.48
CA ARG A 114 -28.61 -2.73 57.65
C ARG A 114 -27.30 -3.57 57.62
N ALA A 115 -26.15 -3.26 58.21
CA ALA A 115 -25.63 -2.08 58.90
C ALA A 115 -24.10 -2.27 59.08
N ARG A 116 -23.38 -1.12 59.05
CA ARG A 116 -22.29 -0.67 59.96
C ARG A 116 -21.30 -1.71 60.48
N GLY A 117 -19.99 -1.52 60.39
CA GLY A 117 -19.23 -0.28 60.57
C GLY A 117 -17.99 -0.57 61.43
N PRO A 118 -17.04 0.37 61.57
CA PRO A 118 -15.63 0.13 61.23
C PRO A 118 -14.68 0.54 62.40
N PRO A 119 -13.56 1.27 62.20
CA PRO A 119 -12.23 0.91 61.68
C PRO A 119 -11.08 1.27 62.67
N GLY A 120 -9.81 1.07 62.30
CA GLY A 120 -8.71 1.76 62.98
C GLY A 120 -7.31 1.45 62.45
N ALA A 121 -6.65 2.46 61.90
CA ALA A 121 -5.24 2.47 61.48
C ALA A 121 -4.32 3.06 62.57
N ARG A 122 -3.01 2.74 62.54
CA ARG A 122 -1.81 3.51 63.00
C ARG A 122 -0.60 2.55 62.99
N VAL A 123 0.47 2.73 62.20
CA VAL A 123 1.62 3.67 62.23
C VAL A 123 2.63 3.43 63.38
N ALA A 124 3.86 3.04 62.95
CA ALA A 124 5.22 3.26 63.46
C ALA A 124 5.69 2.71 64.83
N ALA A 125 6.90 2.08 64.85
CA ALA A 125 8.11 2.63 65.49
C ALA A 125 9.26 1.59 65.56
N ALA A 126 10.49 2.11 65.52
CA ALA A 126 11.76 1.40 65.65
C ALA A 126 12.25 1.33 67.12
N ALA A 127 13.25 0.46 67.36
CA ALA A 127 14.48 0.68 68.15
C ALA A 127 14.82 -0.41 69.20
N HIS A 128 16.05 -0.92 69.04
CA HIS A 128 17.08 -1.29 70.03
C HIS A 128 16.74 -2.09 71.30
N ARG A 129 17.50 -3.19 71.49
CA ARG A 129 18.22 -3.47 72.75
C ARG A 129 19.50 -4.29 72.50
N ARG A 130 20.62 -3.78 73.04
CA ARG A 130 21.92 -4.44 73.29
C ARG A 130 21.81 -5.26 74.59
N LEU A 131 22.65 -6.28 74.85
CA LEU A 131 23.88 -6.23 75.69
C LEU A 131 24.42 -7.68 75.98
N PRO A 132 25.63 -7.88 76.57
CA PRO A 132 26.68 -8.74 75.99
C PRO A 132 27.39 -9.73 76.98
N HIS A 133 28.58 -10.20 76.56
CA HIS A 133 29.74 -10.73 77.32
C HIS A 133 29.94 -12.25 77.44
N HIS A 134 31.01 -12.77 76.82
CA HIS A 134 32.21 -13.24 77.55
C HIS A 134 33.43 -13.39 76.62
N ARG A 135 34.62 -13.15 77.18
CA ARG A 135 35.95 -13.05 76.53
C ARG A 135 36.77 -14.35 76.65
N HIS A 136 37.79 -14.41 75.79
CA HIS A 136 39.01 -15.26 75.79
C HIS A 136 38.80 -16.71 75.37
N GLY A 137 39.64 -17.34 74.54
CA GLY A 137 40.94 -17.01 73.97
C GLY A 137 41.65 -18.36 73.74
N GLY A 138 42.20 -18.64 72.55
CA GLY A 138 42.97 -19.87 72.36
C GLY A 138 43.02 -20.41 70.93
N ALA A 139 44.19 -20.23 70.32
CA ALA A 139 44.88 -21.10 69.35
C ALA A 139 44.15 -21.62 68.09
N GLN A 140 44.74 -21.22 66.97
CA GLN A 140 44.45 -21.59 65.60
C GLN A 140 44.64 -23.10 65.33
N ARG A 141 43.66 -23.73 64.71
CA ARG A 141 43.86 -24.88 63.81
C ARG A 141 43.21 -24.55 62.47
N ALA A 142 44.02 -24.49 61.43
CA ALA A 142 43.58 -24.25 60.06
C ALA A 142 42.69 -25.40 59.59
N VAL A 143 41.41 -25.10 59.37
CA VAL A 143 40.44 -25.98 58.70
C VAL A 143 40.16 -25.39 57.33
N ALA A 144 40.32 -26.20 56.29
CA ALA A 144 40.14 -25.83 54.89
C ALA A 144 38.70 -25.30 54.62
N PRO A 145 38.52 -24.31 53.72
CA PRO A 145 37.22 -23.71 53.47
C PRO A 145 36.25 -24.70 52.80
N PRO A 146 34.95 -24.67 53.13
CA PRO A 146 33.94 -25.49 52.47
C PRO A 146 33.77 -25.09 51.00
N PRO A 147 33.42 -26.05 50.12
CA PRO A 147 33.26 -25.79 48.70
C PRO A 147 32.12 -24.79 48.43
N PRO A 148 32.25 -23.95 47.38
CA PRO A 148 31.25 -22.95 47.06
C PRO A 148 29.89 -23.59 46.74
N PRO A 149 28.78 -22.92 47.05
CA PRO A 149 27.44 -23.44 46.78
C PRO A 149 27.26 -23.68 45.29
N ARG A 150 26.80 -24.90 44.93
CA ARG A 150 26.48 -25.29 43.56
C ARG A 150 25.49 -24.29 42.97
N HIS A 151 25.96 -23.47 42.04
CA HIS A 151 25.12 -22.57 41.25
C HIS A 151 24.05 -23.40 40.53
N ARG A 152 22.79 -23.28 40.98
CA ARG A 152 21.66 -23.65 40.12
C ARG A 152 21.77 -22.79 38.86
N PRO A 153 21.76 -23.38 37.64
CA PRO A 153 21.72 -22.58 36.43
C PRO A 153 20.47 -21.68 36.50
N ARG A 154 20.68 -20.37 36.44
CA ARG A 154 19.59 -19.43 36.19
C ARG A 154 18.85 -19.92 34.94
N PRO A 155 17.51 -19.91 34.89
CA PRO A 155 16.82 -20.16 33.63
C PRO A 155 17.43 -19.20 32.60
N LEU A 156 17.94 -19.78 31.51
CA LEU A 156 18.45 -19.02 30.38
C LEU A 156 17.38 -17.99 30.06
N ARG A 157 17.72 -16.70 30.24
CA ARG A 157 16.87 -15.62 29.73
C ARG A 157 16.63 -15.97 28.26
N PRO A 158 15.37 -15.95 27.79
CA PRO A 158 15.12 -16.13 26.36
C PRO A 158 16.05 -15.18 25.61
N PRO A 159 16.68 -15.63 24.51
CA PRO A 159 17.58 -14.77 23.75
C PRO A 159 16.86 -13.45 23.49
N PRO A 160 17.54 -12.30 23.58
CA PRO A 160 16.93 -11.02 23.26
C PRO A 160 16.23 -11.17 21.92
N ARG A 161 14.93 -10.88 21.86
CA ARG A 161 14.12 -11.04 20.65
C ARG A 161 14.91 -10.42 19.51
N ARG A 162 15.48 -11.26 18.63
CA ARG A 162 16.28 -10.78 17.49
C ARG A 162 15.35 -9.83 16.74
N HIS A 163 15.65 -8.54 16.81
CA HIS A 163 14.76 -7.50 16.33
C HIS A 163 14.70 -7.59 14.81
N LEU A 164 13.77 -8.38 14.29
CA LEU A 164 13.57 -8.53 12.86
C LEU A 164 13.27 -7.16 12.22
N PRO A 165 13.82 -6.86 11.04
CA PRO A 165 13.34 -5.77 10.20
C PRO A 165 11.81 -5.82 10.09
N ALA A 166 11.16 -4.66 9.99
CA ALA A 166 9.69 -4.57 9.99
C ALA A 166 9.06 -5.51 8.95
N ARG A 167 9.65 -5.61 7.76
CA ARG A 167 9.18 -6.49 6.68
C ARG A 167 9.22 -7.97 7.05
N ASP A 168 10.33 -8.45 7.61
CA ASP A 168 10.46 -9.85 8.04
C ASP A 168 9.45 -10.21 9.14
N ALA A 169 9.27 -9.31 10.12
CA ALA A 169 8.33 -9.50 11.23
C ALA A 169 6.88 -9.58 10.73
N GLU A 170 6.51 -8.69 9.80
CA GLU A 170 5.16 -8.68 9.23
C GLU A 170 4.93 -9.81 8.23
N ALA A 171 5.97 -10.25 7.51
CA ALA A 171 5.87 -11.39 6.59
C ALA A 171 5.67 -12.69 7.36
N ARG A 172 6.40 -12.88 8.47
CA ARG A 172 6.14 -13.96 9.44
C ARG A 172 4.70 -13.94 9.94
N ALA A 173 4.20 -12.77 10.34
CA ALA A 173 2.84 -12.66 10.85
C ALA A 173 1.76 -12.91 9.78
N MET A 174 2.02 -12.54 8.52
CA MET A 174 1.14 -12.89 7.40
C MET A 174 1.11 -14.41 7.19
N ALA A 175 2.27 -15.07 7.16
CA ALA A 175 2.35 -16.53 7.04
C ALA A 175 1.65 -17.23 8.20
N ALA A 176 1.87 -16.79 9.44
CA ALA A 176 1.20 -17.34 10.61
C ALA A 176 -0.32 -17.23 10.51
N ARG A 177 -0.86 -16.06 10.12
CA ARG A 177 -2.31 -15.87 9.93
C ARG A 177 -2.89 -16.79 8.86
N LEU A 178 -2.26 -16.86 7.69
CA LEU A 178 -2.69 -17.75 6.61
C LEU A 178 -2.68 -19.22 7.05
N TYR A 179 -1.66 -19.62 7.82
CA TYR A 179 -1.55 -20.96 8.35
C TYR A 179 -2.62 -21.27 9.42
N SER A 180 -2.84 -20.37 10.39
CA SER A 180 -3.87 -20.55 11.42
C SER A 180 -5.28 -20.65 10.84
N SER A 181 -5.57 -19.91 9.76
CA SER A 181 -6.84 -20.06 9.04
C SER A 181 -6.99 -21.47 8.46
N SER A 182 -5.92 -22.07 7.93
CA SER A 182 -5.92 -23.42 7.36
C SER A 182 -5.98 -24.57 8.36
N SER A 183 -5.44 -24.38 9.58
CA SER A 183 -5.39 -25.41 10.62
C SER A 183 -6.63 -25.45 11.52
N SER A 184 -7.56 -24.50 11.38
CA SER A 184 -8.83 -24.48 12.14
C SER A 184 -9.82 -25.56 11.70
N SER A 185 -9.55 -26.22 10.56
CA SER A 185 -10.24 -27.41 10.06
C SER A 185 -9.47 -28.66 10.50
N SER A 186 -10.18 -29.72 10.88
CA SER A 186 -9.65 -30.96 11.49
C SER A 186 -8.64 -31.76 10.62
N ALA A 187 -8.32 -31.29 9.41
CA ALA A 187 -7.24 -31.74 8.57
C ALA A 187 -6.61 -30.51 7.88
N ALA A 188 -5.33 -30.56 7.51
CA ALA A 188 -4.69 -29.56 6.67
C ALA A 188 -5.48 -29.40 5.37
N SER A 189 -6.45 -28.49 5.38
CA SER A 189 -7.45 -28.36 4.33
C SER A 189 -7.27 -27.03 3.65
N ALA A 190 -7.46 -27.03 2.32
CA ALA A 190 -7.36 -25.83 1.53
C ALA A 190 -8.35 -24.77 2.04
N VAL A 191 -7.84 -23.57 2.29
CA VAL A 191 -8.67 -22.41 2.64
C VAL A 191 -8.77 -21.47 1.46
N VAL A 192 -9.96 -20.97 1.21
CA VAL A 192 -10.18 -19.91 0.22
C VAL A 192 -9.82 -18.59 0.88
N VAL A 193 -8.81 -17.92 0.34
CA VAL A 193 -8.26 -16.66 0.85
C VAL A 193 -8.52 -15.55 -0.16
N GLY A 194 -9.01 -14.41 0.34
CA GLY A 194 -8.99 -13.16 -0.42
C GLY A 194 -7.57 -12.60 -0.45
N VAL A 195 -6.93 -12.64 -1.62
CA VAL A 195 -5.50 -12.30 -1.76
C VAL A 195 -5.25 -10.83 -1.43
N LYS A 196 -6.03 -9.90 -2.00
CA LYS A 196 -5.88 -8.47 -1.71
C LYS A 196 -6.09 -8.11 -0.23
N PRO A 197 -7.14 -8.57 0.48
CA PRO A 197 -7.26 -8.33 1.92
C PRO A 197 -6.05 -8.80 2.75
N ALA A 198 -5.53 -10.00 2.48
CA ALA A 198 -4.35 -10.52 3.17
C ALA A 198 -3.11 -9.66 2.89
N ALA A 199 -2.88 -9.31 1.62
CA ALA A 199 -1.79 -8.43 1.21
C ALA A 199 -1.92 -7.02 1.79
N TYR A 200 -3.14 -6.47 1.83
CA TYR A 200 -3.41 -5.13 2.37
C TYR A 200 -3.04 -5.03 3.85
N GLY A 201 -3.45 -6.01 4.67
CA GLY A 201 -3.10 -6.05 6.09
C GLY A 201 -1.59 -6.19 6.32
N PHE A 202 -0.90 -6.99 5.52
CA PHE A 202 0.56 -7.10 5.55
C PHE A 202 1.24 -5.77 5.20
N VAL A 203 0.93 -5.18 4.05
CA VAL A 203 1.58 -3.94 3.59
C VAL A 203 1.29 -2.78 4.54
N ALA A 204 0.04 -2.62 4.98
CA ALA A 204 -0.33 -1.58 5.94
C ALA A 204 0.47 -1.70 7.24
N SER A 205 0.64 -2.92 7.75
CA SER A 205 1.42 -3.18 8.96
C SER A 205 2.91 -2.94 8.79
N VAL A 206 3.48 -3.26 7.62
CA VAL A 206 4.88 -2.93 7.29
C VAL A 206 5.09 -1.42 7.34
N ILE A 207 4.24 -0.66 6.64
CA ILE A 207 4.37 0.80 6.57
C ILE A 207 4.11 1.41 7.95
N MET A 208 3.10 0.97 8.68
CA MET A 208 2.81 1.45 10.04
C MET A 208 3.98 1.18 11.00
N SER A 209 4.62 0.02 10.88
CA SER A 209 5.80 -0.32 11.68
C SER A 209 6.99 0.58 11.37
N MET A 210 7.16 0.99 10.12
CA MET A 210 8.22 1.95 9.74
C MET A 210 7.87 3.40 10.11
N VAL A 211 6.59 3.76 10.02
CA VAL A 211 6.10 5.13 10.27
C VAL A 211 6.02 5.44 11.76
N ALA A 212 5.41 4.54 12.54
CA ALA A 212 5.08 4.75 13.94
C ALA A 212 5.74 3.72 14.89
N GLY A 213 6.49 2.75 14.37
CA GLY A 213 7.19 1.76 15.18
C GLY A 213 6.31 0.63 15.72
N GLU A 214 5.08 0.47 15.22
CA GLU A 214 4.12 -0.54 15.69
C GLU A 214 3.38 -1.18 14.51
N ARG A 215 2.91 -2.41 14.72
CA ARG A 215 1.97 -3.06 13.82
C ARG A 215 0.61 -2.34 13.85
N MET A 216 -0.06 -2.32 12.71
CA MET A 216 -1.42 -1.80 12.61
C MET A 216 -2.41 -2.83 13.19
N ALA A 217 -3.31 -2.39 14.08
CA ALA A 217 -4.37 -3.25 14.58
C ALA A 217 -5.33 -3.67 13.44
N GLU A 218 -5.95 -4.83 13.53
CA GLU A 218 -6.81 -5.36 12.47
C GLU A 218 -8.03 -4.47 12.18
N GLU A 219 -8.66 -3.96 13.24
CA GLU A 219 -9.73 -2.95 13.14
C GLU A 219 -9.27 -1.67 12.42
N ASP A 220 -8.01 -1.27 12.66
CA ASP A 220 -7.41 -0.09 12.04
C ASP A 220 -7.09 -0.34 10.57
N VAL A 221 -6.67 -1.54 10.19
CA VAL A 221 -6.49 -1.94 8.79
C VAL A 221 -7.81 -1.80 8.03
N LEU A 222 -8.91 -2.34 8.58
CA LEU A 222 -10.24 -2.26 7.96
C LEU A 222 -10.73 -0.82 7.83
N ARG A 223 -10.61 -0.04 8.91
CA ARG A 223 -10.99 1.37 8.91
C ARG A 223 -10.16 2.17 7.91
N PHE A 224 -8.85 1.95 7.89
CA PHE A 224 -7.94 2.62 6.95
C PHE A 224 -8.21 2.27 5.49
N LYS A 225 -8.54 1.00 5.21
CA LYS A 225 -8.98 0.55 3.90
C LYS A 225 -10.25 1.28 3.45
N ALA A 226 -11.25 1.37 4.32
CA ALA A 226 -12.50 2.09 4.02
C ALA A 226 -12.25 3.58 3.72
N ILE A 227 -11.40 4.26 4.50
CA ILE A 227 -11.00 5.65 4.26
C ILE A 227 -10.33 5.79 2.88
N THR A 228 -9.41 4.88 2.57
CA THR A 228 -8.65 4.89 1.31
C THR A 228 -9.55 4.67 0.10
N GLU A 229 -10.42 3.66 0.14
CA GLU A 229 -11.38 3.34 -0.93
C GLU A 229 -12.37 4.48 -1.14
N ALA A 230 -12.90 5.06 -0.05
CA ALA A 230 -13.79 6.22 -0.13
C ALA A 230 -13.10 7.42 -0.77
N GLY A 231 -11.83 7.65 -0.42
CA GLY A 231 -11.03 8.73 -0.99
C GLY A 231 -10.70 8.52 -2.47
N LEU A 232 -10.28 7.32 -2.85
CA LEU A 232 -10.02 6.95 -4.26
C LEU A 232 -11.29 7.03 -5.10
N ALA A 233 -12.44 6.57 -4.60
CA ALA A 233 -13.71 6.69 -5.30
C ALA A 233 -14.12 8.16 -5.50
N ALA A 234 -13.86 9.02 -4.51
CA ALA A 234 -14.13 10.45 -4.62
C ALA A 234 -13.17 11.17 -5.58
N ALA A 235 -11.95 10.63 -5.75
CA ALA A 235 -10.91 11.16 -6.64
C ALA A 235 -11.03 10.68 -8.09
N GLY A 236 -11.38 9.41 -8.26
CA GLY A 236 -11.45 8.68 -9.53
C GLY A 236 -12.82 8.78 -10.21
N ALA A 237 -13.85 9.22 -9.48
CA ALA A 237 -14.98 9.83 -10.15
C ALA A 237 -14.41 11.01 -10.94
N ALA A 238 -14.55 10.98 -12.27
CA ALA A 238 -14.52 12.16 -13.10
C ALA A 238 -15.60 13.10 -12.57
N ASN A 239 -15.31 13.78 -11.47
CA ASN A 239 -16.26 14.61 -10.78
C ASN A 239 -16.59 15.65 -11.83
N ARG A 240 -17.81 15.60 -12.38
CA ARG A 240 -18.16 16.44 -13.52
C ARG A 240 -17.93 17.91 -13.18
N GLN A 241 -17.97 18.24 -11.88
CA GLN A 241 -17.61 19.53 -11.29
C GLN A 241 -16.13 19.94 -11.43
N ASP A 242 -15.20 18.99 -11.58
CA ASP A 242 -13.80 19.27 -11.88
C ASP A 242 -13.59 19.70 -13.34
N PHE A 243 -14.42 19.19 -14.26
CA PHE A 243 -14.35 19.52 -15.69
C PHE A 243 -15.34 20.62 -16.11
N LEU A 244 -16.42 20.80 -15.36
CA LEU A 244 -17.48 21.77 -15.58
C LEU A 244 -17.61 22.65 -14.33
N PRO A 245 -16.85 23.77 -14.26
CA PRO A 245 -16.80 24.63 -13.08
C PRO A 245 -18.17 25.11 -12.60
N PHE A 246 -19.13 25.32 -13.52
CA PHE A 246 -20.48 25.77 -13.19
C PHE A 246 -21.28 24.74 -12.36
N LEU A 247 -20.96 23.44 -12.45
CA LEU A 247 -21.61 22.41 -11.63
C LEU A 247 -21.17 22.44 -10.16
N ARG A 248 -20.12 23.20 -9.81
CA ARG A 248 -19.66 23.39 -8.43
C ARG A 248 -20.66 24.21 -7.58
N LEU A 249 -21.47 25.05 -8.22
CA LEU A 249 -22.45 25.92 -7.56
C LEU A 249 -23.64 25.14 -6.98
N LEU A 250 -23.92 23.94 -7.49
CA LEU A 250 -25.18 23.23 -7.22
C LEU A 250 -25.06 22.05 -6.24
N ASP A 251 -23.86 21.77 -5.68
CA ASP A 251 -23.55 20.61 -4.78
C ASP A 251 -24.34 19.33 -5.12
N PHE A 252 -24.39 18.99 -6.42
CA PHE A 252 -25.13 17.82 -6.89
C PHE A 252 -24.69 16.56 -6.12
N GLY A 253 -25.66 15.84 -5.55
CA GLY A 253 -25.43 14.59 -4.83
C GLY A 253 -24.77 14.72 -3.46
N ARG A 254 -24.75 15.92 -2.84
CA ARG A 254 -24.08 16.17 -1.54
C ARG A 254 -22.59 15.81 -1.56
N ALA A 255 -21.94 15.93 -2.72
CA ALA A 255 -20.54 15.58 -2.91
C ALA A 255 -19.63 16.34 -1.93
N ARG A 256 -19.92 17.61 -1.65
CA ARG A 256 -19.17 18.42 -0.68
C ARG A 256 -19.26 17.87 0.74
N ARG A 257 -20.45 17.44 1.18
CA ARG A 257 -20.64 16.81 2.50
C ARG A 257 -19.93 15.47 2.60
N ARG A 258 -19.98 14.65 1.55
CA ARG A 258 -19.26 13.37 1.49
C ARG A 258 -17.74 13.58 1.58
N LEU A 259 -17.20 14.51 0.79
CA LEU A 259 -15.76 14.86 0.82
C LEU A 259 -15.34 15.40 2.18
N ALA A 260 -16.15 16.26 2.80
CA ALA A 260 -15.88 16.77 4.15
C ALA A 260 -15.87 15.64 5.20
N GLY A 261 -16.78 14.67 5.09
CA GLY A 261 -16.80 13.48 5.95
C GLY A 261 -15.52 12.64 5.81
N ILE A 262 -15.10 12.35 4.58
CA ILE A 262 -13.87 11.60 4.31
C ILE A 262 -12.64 12.37 4.82
N ALA A 263 -12.58 13.68 4.55
CA ALA A 263 -11.49 14.53 5.02
C ALA A 263 -11.40 14.56 6.55
N LYS A 264 -12.54 14.65 7.24
CA LYS A 264 -12.60 14.58 8.70
C LYS A 264 -12.13 13.23 9.22
N GLU A 265 -12.62 12.13 8.66
CA GLU A 265 -12.21 10.80 9.13
C GLU A 265 -10.71 10.54 8.89
N ARG A 266 -10.20 10.96 7.73
CA ARG A 266 -8.76 10.92 7.41
C ARG A 266 -7.94 11.76 8.40
N HIS A 267 -8.41 12.96 8.73
CA HIS A 267 -7.79 13.83 9.73
C HIS A 267 -7.76 13.16 11.11
N ASP A 268 -8.91 12.71 11.62
CA ASP A 268 -9.06 12.09 12.94
C ASP A 268 -8.17 10.84 13.06
N PHE A 269 -8.12 10.03 11.99
CA PHE A 269 -7.28 8.84 11.92
C PHE A 269 -5.78 9.17 12.00
N GLY A 270 -5.31 10.12 11.18
CA GLY A 270 -3.91 10.53 11.18
C GLY A 270 -3.49 11.21 12.48
N GLN A 271 -4.37 12.04 13.04
CA GLN A 271 -4.10 12.73 14.30
C GLN A 271 -3.91 11.71 15.44
N ARG A 272 -4.77 10.69 15.50
CA ARG A 272 -4.64 9.62 16.49
C ARG A 272 -3.30 8.90 16.38
N ILE A 273 -2.81 8.59 15.17
CA ILE A 273 -1.50 7.95 14.96
C ILE A 273 -0.37 8.78 15.57
N VAL A 274 -0.35 10.09 15.29
CA VAL A 274 0.69 11.00 15.79
C VAL A 274 0.60 11.14 17.32
N ASP A 275 -0.61 11.25 17.87
CA ASP A 275 -0.82 11.37 19.31
C ASP A 275 -0.44 10.09 20.06
N GLU A 276 -0.80 8.92 19.54
CA GLU A 276 -0.38 7.62 20.09
C GLU A 276 1.13 7.46 20.05
N TYR A 277 1.77 7.88 18.96
CA TYR A 277 3.23 7.90 18.87
C TYR A 277 3.84 8.79 19.96
N ARG A 278 3.38 10.04 20.10
CA ARG A 278 3.87 10.98 21.13
C ARG A 278 3.67 10.43 22.54
N ARG A 279 2.50 9.85 22.83
CA ARG A 279 2.21 9.22 24.13
C ARG A 279 3.20 8.10 24.44
N ARG A 280 3.45 7.19 23.48
CA ARG A 280 4.42 6.09 23.65
C ARG A 280 5.84 6.60 23.78
N HIS A 281 6.21 7.59 22.97
CA HIS A 281 7.54 8.18 22.99
C HIS A 281 7.85 8.82 24.36
N ARG A 282 6.93 9.64 24.90
CA ARG A 282 7.08 10.20 26.26
C ARG A 282 7.20 9.13 27.33
N ARG A 283 6.38 8.07 27.26
CA ARG A 283 6.47 6.94 28.21
C ARG A 283 7.82 6.23 28.14
N ARG A 284 8.37 6.04 26.93
CA ARG A 284 9.71 5.44 26.75
C ARG A 284 10.81 6.32 27.31
N LEU A 285 10.76 7.62 27.09
CA LEU A 285 11.74 8.56 27.67
C LEU A 285 11.68 8.57 29.20
N ALA A 286 10.47 8.52 29.78
CA ALA A 286 10.29 8.44 31.23
C ALA A 286 10.91 7.16 31.82
N VAL A 287 10.79 6.01 31.14
CA VAL A 287 11.38 4.74 31.59
C VAL A 287 12.88 4.65 31.31
N ALA A 288 13.36 5.21 30.19
CA ALA A 288 14.77 5.21 29.84
C ALA A 288 15.62 6.12 30.75
N ALA A 289 15.01 7.13 31.38
CA ALA A 289 15.65 7.92 32.44
C ALA A 289 16.04 7.07 33.66
N ASP A 290 15.35 5.93 33.88
CA ASP A 290 15.59 5.01 35.00
C ASP A 290 16.48 3.80 34.63
N ASP A 291 16.81 3.58 33.35
CA ASP A 291 17.61 2.42 32.88
C ASP A 291 18.66 2.84 31.83
N PHE A 292 19.92 2.94 32.29
CA PHE A 292 21.10 3.33 31.51
C PHE A 292 21.52 2.29 30.45
N SER A 293 20.86 1.12 30.39
CA SER A 293 21.17 0.02 29.45
C SER A 293 20.22 -0.06 28.24
N SER A 294 19.33 0.92 28.03
CA SER A 294 18.37 0.85 26.93
C SER A 294 19.02 1.09 25.55
N SER A 295 18.82 0.15 24.62
CA SER A 295 19.23 0.32 23.22
C SER A 295 18.54 1.54 22.61
N PRO A 296 19.21 2.28 21.71
CA PRO A 296 18.63 3.47 21.11
C PRO A 296 17.30 3.14 20.41
N PRO A 297 16.26 3.97 20.56
CA PRO A 297 14.96 3.71 19.97
C PRO A 297 15.08 3.55 18.46
N ARG A 298 14.39 2.56 17.90
CA ARG A 298 14.30 2.38 16.44
C ARG A 298 13.86 3.69 15.80
N ARG A 299 14.59 4.10 14.76
CA ARG A 299 14.18 5.24 13.91
C ARG A 299 12.85 4.92 13.25
N THR A 300 11.96 5.91 13.25
CA THR A 300 10.65 5.85 12.60
C THR A 300 10.43 7.16 11.88
N VAL A 301 9.55 7.17 10.87
CA VAL A 301 9.26 8.41 10.13
C VAL A 301 8.74 9.50 11.06
N ILE A 302 7.79 9.19 11.97
CA ILE A 302 7.28 10.18 12.92
C ILE A 302 8.40 10.65 13.87
N GLY A 303 9.24 9.74 14.35
CA GLY A 303 10.37 10.09 15.20
C GLY A 303 11.37 11.02 14.51
N ASP A 304 11.65 10.80 13.23
CA ASP A 304 12.57 11.63 12.46
C ASP A 304 11.95 13.01 12.18
N LEU A 305 10.67 13.08 11.83
CA LEU A 305 9.95 14.33 11.61
C LEU A 305 9.78 15.16 12.89
N LEU A 306 9.51 14.52 14.04
CA LEU A 306 9.43 15.23 15.33
C LEU A 306 10.79 15.79 15.74
N ARG A 307 11.89 15.08 15.48
CA ARG A 307 13.24 15.62 15.71
C ARG A 307 13.56 16.83 14.82
N GLN A 308 13.07 16.83 13.58
CA GLN A 308 13.20 17.98 12.68
C GLN A 308 12.27 19.14 13.08
N GLN A 309 11.13 18.85 13.70
CA GLN A 309 10.23 19.86 14.26
C GLN A 309 10.90 20.67 15.37
N GLU A 310 11.83 20.09 16.15
CA GLU A 310 12.58 20.81 17.18
C GLU A 310 13.45 21.93 16.59
N SER A 311 14.06 21.71 15.42
CA SER A 311 14.91 22.70 14.76
C SER A 311 14.18 23.59 13.75
N SER A 312 13.02 23.16 13.25
CA SER A 312 12.24 23.91 12.26
C SER A 312 10.72 23.72 12.45
N PRO A 313 10.13 24.33 13.50
CA PRO A 313 8.74 24.08 13.89
C PRO A 313 7.72 24.41 12.79
N GLU A 314 7.94 25.49 12.03
CA GLU A 314 7.04 25.92 10.95
C GLU A 314 7.07 24.96 9.76
N SER A 315 8.25 24.46 9.39
CA SER A 315 8.42 23.54 8.25
C SER A 315 7.88 22.13 8.54
N TYR A 316 7.89 21.73 9.82
CA TYR A 316 7.42 20.43 10.28
C TYR A 316 6.25 20.57 11.25
N ALA A 317 5.32 21.48 10.95
CA ALA A 317 4.09 21.63 11.71
C ALA A 317 3.32 20.29 11.80
N ASP A 318 2.50 20.12 12.82
CA ASP A 318 1.74 18.89 13.07
C ASP A 318 0.92 18.41 11.86
N GLU A 319 0.40 19.37 11.09
CA GLU A 319 -0.29 19.10 9.83
C GLU A 319 0.61 18.42 8.79
N VAL A 320 1.86 18.86 8.65
CA VAL A 320 2.84 18.26 7.74
C VAL A 320 3.17 16.84 8.19
N ILE A 321 3.45 16.66 9.48
CA ILE A 321 3.78 15.33 10.03
C ILE A 321 2.61 14.37 9.78
N ARG A 322 1.38 14.78 10.11
CA ARG A 322 0.16 13.99 9.89
C ARG A 322 -0.01 13.64 8.41
N THR A 323 0.14 14.63 7.53
CA THR A 323 -0.06 14.48 6.09
C THR A 323 0.97 13.54 5.47
N VAL A 324 2.24 13.66 5.85
CA VAL A 324 3.31 12.75 5.37
C VAL A 324 3.01 11.31 5.79
N CYS A 325 2.65 11.09 7.06
CA CYS A 325 2.33 9.74 7.57
C CYS A 325 1.17 9.10 6.82
N LEU A 326 0.06 9.84 6.69
CA LEU A 326 -1.12 9.36 5.96
C LEU A 326 -0.84 9.14 4.48
N SER A 327 -0.05 10.01 3.85
CA SER A 327 0.29 9.88 2.43
C SER A 327 1.12 8.63 2.17
N LEU A 328 2.10 8.31 3.03
CA LEU A 328 2.89 7.09 2.92
C LEU A 328 2.03 5.83 3.08
N LEU A 329 1.16 5.80 4.09
CA LEU A 329 0.22 4.69 4.29
C LEU A 329 -0.72 4.54 3.08
N GLN A 330 -1.35 5.63 2.63
CA GLN A 330 -2.40 5.56 1.61
C GLN A 330 -1.84 5.21 0.23
N ALA A 331 -0.77 5.89 -0.18
CA ALA A 331 -0.15 5.65 -1.49
C ALA A 331 0.56 4.30 -1.54
N GLY A 332 1.17 3.86 -0.43
CA GLY A 332 1.95 2.63 -0.40
C GLY A 332 1.12 1.36 -0.24
N THR A 333 0.03 1.40 0.54
CA THR A 333 -0.74 0.20 0.88
C THR A 333 -1.59 -0.32 -0.27
N ASP A 334 -2.51 0.48 -0.82
CA ASP A 334 -3.44 -0.01 -1.84
C ASP A 334 -2.72 -0.39 -3.14
N THR A 335 -1.70 0.38 -3.54
CA THR A 335 -0.92 0.07 -4.75
C THR A 335 -0.15 -1.24 -4.60
N SER A 336 0.64 -1.41 -3.53
CA SER A 336 1.42 -2.64 -3.34
C SER A 336 0.54 -3.86 -3.13
N ALA A 337 -0.56 -3.74 -2.37
CA ALA A 337 -1.50 -4.85 -2.15
C ALA A 337 -2.18 -5.29 -3.46
N SER A 338 -2.54 -4.33 -4.32
CA SER A 338 -3.11 -4.63 -5.64
C SER A 338 -2.06 -5.19 -6.60
N THR A 339 -0.80 -4.77 -6.53
CA THR A 339 0.30 -5.42 -7.28
C THR A 339 0.47 -6.88 -6.88
N ILE A 340 0.41 -7.18 -5.58
CA ILE A 340 0.47 -8.57 -5.08
C ILE A 340 -0.72 -9.37 -5.62
N GLU A 341 -1.92 -8.79 -5.63
CA GLU A 341 -3.13 -9.42 -6.18
C GLU A 341 -2.98 -9.75 -7.67
N TRP A 342 -2.57 -8.77 -8.50
CA TRP A 342 -2.31 -8.98 -9.92
C TRP A 342 -1.24 -10.04 -10.18
N ALA A 343 -0.14 -10.01 -9.41
CA ALA A 343 0.94 -11.00 -9.53
C ALA A 343 0.41 -12.41 -9.22
N MET A 344 -0.33 -12.59 -8.13
CA MET A 344 -0.92 -13.89 -7.79
C MET A 344 -1.93 -14.35 -8.84
N ALA A 345 -2.75 -13.46 -9.39
CA ALA A 345 -3.68 -13.78 -10.48
C ALA A 345 -2.94 -14.28 -11.73
N LEU A 346 -1.84 -13.60 -12.10
CA LEU A 346 -0.98 -14.00 -13.21
C LEU A 346 -0.32 -15.36 -12.97
N LEU A 347 0.21 -15.59 -11.77
CA LEU A 347 0.82 -16.87 -11.40
C LEU A 347 -0.19 -18.03 -11.44
N LEU A 348 -1.40 -17.82 -10.94
CA LEU A 348 -2.47 -18.82 -10.96
C LEU A 348 -2.97 -19.15 -12.37
N ASN A 349 -2.89 -18.19 -13.29
CA ASN A 349 -3.17 -18.41 -14.71
C ASN A 349 -1.98 -18.98 -15.49
N ASN A 350 -0.77 -19.00 -14.90
CA ASN A 350 0.47 -19.50 -15.50
C ASN A 350 1.24 -20.42 -14.53
N PRO A 351 0.76 -21.66 -14.28
CA PRO A 351 1.32 -22.56 -13.27
C PRO A 351 2.81 -22.89 -13.47
N ASP A 352 3.29 -22.93 -14.72
CA ASP A 352 4.72 -23.15 -15.01
C ASP A 352 5.61 -22.03 -14.49
N VAL A 353 5.13 -20.78 -14.53
CA VAL A 353 5.84 -19.63 -13.96
C VAL A 353 5.86 -19.73 -12.44
N LEU A 354 4.74 -20.09 -11.82
CA LEU A 354 4.65 -20.31 -10.38
C LEU A 354 5.62 -21.40 -9.93
N ARG A 355 5.68 -22.53 -10.64
CA ARG A 355 6.63 -23.62 -10.37
C ARG A 355 8.07 -23.15 -10.43
N LYS A 356 8.48 -22.43 -11.49
CA LYS A 356 9.84 -21.87 -11.62
C LYS A 356 10.20 -20.92 -10.46
N ALA A 357 9.24 -20.11 -9.99
CA ALA A 357 9.44 -19.23 -8.84
C ALA A 357 9.62 -20.03 -7.54
N THR A 358 8.81 -21.08 -7.35
CA THR A 358 8.95 -22.01 -6.23
C THR A 358 10.31 -22.69 -6.24
N ASP A 359 10.77 -23.17 -7.39
CA ASP A 359 12.07 -23.83 -7.54
C ASP A 359 13.23 -22.88 -7.23
N GLU A 360 13.18 -21.64 -7.72
CA GLU A 360 14.16 -20.60 -7.38
C GLU A 360 14.22 -20.35 -5.86
N ILE A 361 13.07 -20.14 -5.23
CA ILE A 361 13.00 -19.85 -3.78
C ILE A 361 13.52 -21.04 -2.97
N ASN A 362 13.10 -22.27 -3.33
CA ASN A 362 13.57 -23.48 -2.66
C ASN A 362 15.09 -23.65 -2.81
N SER A 363 15.65 -23.34 -3.97
CA SER A 363 17.10 -23.47 -4.22
C SER A 363 17.93 -22.43 -3.46
N VAL A 364 17.43 -21.20 -3.31
CA VAL A 364 18.19 -20.08 -2.73
C VAL A 364 18.01 -19.99 -1.22
N VAL A 365 16.77 -20.16 -0.73
CA VAL A 365 16.41 -19.97 0.67
C VAL A 365 16.33 -21.30 1.41
N GLY A 366 15.91 -22.37 0.73
CA GLY A 366 15.60 -23.66 1.33
C GLY A 366 14.22 -23.70 2.01
N MET A 367 13.99 -24.78 2.75
CA MET A 367 12.71 -25.07 3.43
C MET A 367 12.83 -25.10 4.97
N SER A 368 14.01 -24.84 5.52
CA SER A 368 14.27 -24.88 6.97
C SER A 368 14.01 -23.55 7.70
N ARG A 369 13.76 -22.47 6.95
CA ARG A 369 13.47 -21.14 7.49
C ARG A 369 12.58 -20.34 6.54
N LEU A 370 11.96 -19.30 7.08
CA LEU A 370 11.26 -18.31 6.28
C LEU A 370 12.25 -17.45 5.47
N LEU A 371 11.84 -17.08 4.27
CA LEU A 371 12.47 -16.04 3.44
C LEU A 371 12.58 -14.74 4.24
N GLN A 372 13.73 -14.09 4.12
CA GLN A 372 14.05 -12.80 4.74
C GLN A 372 14.39 -11.77 3.66
N GLU A 373 14.27 -10.49 3.98
CA GLU A 373 14.50 -9.40 3.03
C GLU A 373 15.84 -9.47 2.28
N PRO A 374 16.99 -9.81 2.90
CA PRO A 374 18.26 -9.92 2.17
C PRO A 374 18.26 -11.00 1.08
N ASP A 375 17.44 -12.03 1.20
CA ASP A 375 17.35 -13.11 0.22
C ASP A 375 16.82 -12.61 -1.13
N LEU A 376 16.00 -11.55 -1.13
CA LEU A 376 15.39 -10.99 -2.35
C LEU A 376 16.42 -10.60 -3.42
N ALA A 377 17.63 -10.21 -3.02
CA ALA A 377 18.69 -9.88 -3.95
C ALA A 377 19.13 -11.08 -4.81
N ASN A 378 18.91 -12.30 -4.31
CA ASN A 378 19.28 -13.56 -4.95
C ASN A 378 18.08 -14.27 -5.60
N LEU A 379 16.94 -13.59 -5.75
CA LEU A 379 15.72 -14.13 -6.39
C LEU A 379 15.41 -13.37 -7.70
N PRO A 380 16.28 -13.47 -8.73
CA PRO A 380 16.13 -12.72 -9.97
C PRO A 380 14.84 -13.06 -10.74
N TYR A 381 14.36 -14.29 -10.70
CA TYR A 381 13.14 -14.70 -11.38
C TYR A 381 11.89 -14.16 -10.68
N LEU A 382 11.86 -14.14 -9.34
CA LEU A 382 10.82 -13.42 -8.59
C LEU A 382 10.78 -11.93 -8.97
N ARG A 383 11.95 -11.29 -9.12
CA ARG A 383 12.03 -9.91 -9.62
C ARG A 383 11.49 -9.77 -11.04
N CYS A 384 11.75 -10.73 -11.92
CA CYS A 384 11.20 -10.75 -13.28
C CYS A 384 9.66 -10.79 -13.26
N ILE A 385 9.08 -11.64 -12.41
CA ILE A 385 7.62 -11.74 -12.20
C ILE A 385 7.03 -10.41 -11.77
N ILE A 386 7.63 -9.75 -10.78
CA ILE A 386 7.17 -8.45 -10.28
C ILE A 386 7.25 -7.39 -11.37
N THR A 387 8.35 -7.37 -12.14
CA THR A 387 8.57 -6.38 -13.19
C THR A 387 7.56 -6.56 -14.34
N GLU A 388 7.34 -7.79 -14.80
CA GLU A 388 6.35 -8.11 -15.83
C GLU A 388 4.91 -7.87 -15.33
N THR A 389 4.64 -8.12 -14.05
CA THR A 389 3.36 -7.75 -13.43
C THR A 389 3.13 -6.24 -13.51
N LEU A 390 4.14 -5.42 -13.19
CA LEU A 390 4.03 -3.96 -13.26
C LEU A 390 3.96 -3.43 -14.70
N ARG A 391 4.48 -4.19 -15.68
CA ARG A 391 4.41 -3.85 -17.11
C ARG A 391 2.99 -4.02 -17.62
N LEU A 392 2.41 -5.19 -17.38
CA LEU A 392 1.03 -5.50 -17.75
C LEU A 392 0.05 -4.73 -16.86
N TYR A 393 0.24 -4.69 -15.55
CA TYR A 393 -0.73 -4.06 -14.66
C TYR A 393 -0.12 -2.88 -13.89
N PRO A 394 0.21 -1.76 -14.55
CA PRO A 394 0.66 -0.55 -13.86
C PRO A 394 -0.51 0.03 -13.05
N LEU A 395 -0.37 0.10 -11.73
CA LEU A 395 -1.48 0.51 -10.86
C LEU A 395 -1.96 1.95 -11.12
N ALA A 396 -1.10 2.81 -11.66
CA ALA A 396 -1.45 4.14 -12.13
C ALA A 396 -1.25 4.19 -13.66
N PRO A 397 -2.23 3.75 -14.47
CA PRO A 397 -2.07 3.62 -15.93
C PRO A 397 -1.77 4.95 -16.63
N HIS A 398 -2.19 6.07 -16.05
CA HIS A 398 -1.95 7.44 -16.54
C HIS A 398 -0.94 8.24 -15.67
N LEU A 399 -0.27 7.56 -14.73
CA LEU A 399 0.43 8.17 -13.59
C LEU A 399 -0.45 9.16 -12.80
N VAL A 400 0.15 9.83 -11.81
CA VAL A 400 -0.50 10.98 -11.16
C VAL A 400 -0.44 12.16 -12.12
N PRO A 401 -1.56 12.88 -12.37
CA PRO A 401 -1.57 14.00 -13.29
C PRO A 401 -0.51 15.07 -12.98
N HIS A 402 0.15 15.57 -14.03
CA HIS A 402 1.06 16.69 -13.97
C HIS A 402 0.38 17.98 -14.44
N GLU A 403 0.97 19.13 -14.13
CA GLU A 403 0.56 20.44 -14.64
C GLU A 403 1.79 21.17 -15.20
N ALA A 404 1.65 21.75 -16.40
CA ALA A 404 2.71 22.55 -17.01
C ALA A 404 2.93 23.84 -16.21
N SER A 405 4.10 24.00 -15.57
CA SER A 405 4.39 25.17 -14.74
C SER A 405 4.64 26.45 -15.53
N ARG A 406 4.98 26.31 -16.82
CA ARG A 406 5.19 27.36 -17.81
C ARG A 406 4.91 26.79 -19.19
N ASP A 407 4.73 27.67 -20.17
CA ASP A 407 4.65 27.28 -21.57
C ASP A 407 5.91 26.49 -21.95
N CYS A 408 5.73 25.35 -22.62
CA CYS A 408 6.83 24.51 -23.08
C CYS A 408 6.50 23.84 -24.41
N MET A 409 7.51 23.23 -25.04
CA MET A 409 7.35 22.48 -26.28
C MET A 409 7.67 21.01 -26.05
N VAL A 410 6.80 20.11 -26.49
CA VAL A 410 6.99 18.66 -26.42
C VAL A 410 6.64 18.08 -27.79
N ALA A 411 7.58 17.35 -28.40
CA ALA A 411 7.42 16.76 -29.73
C ALA A 411 6.92 17.76 -30.80
N GLY A 412 7.37 19.01 -30.75
CA GLY A 412 6.96 20.08 -31.67
C GLY A 412 5.63 20.77 -31.33
N HIS A 413 4.93 20.34 -30.28
CA HIS A 413 3.66 20.93 -29.84
C HIS A 413 3.87 21.88 -28.65
N VAL A 414 3.24 23.05 -28.71
CA VAL A 414 3.20 23.99 -27.58
C VAL A 414 2.20 23.50 -26.54
N ILE A 415 2.68 23.33 -25.31
CA ILE A 415 1.87 23.04 -24.13
C ILE A 415 1.85 24.31 -23.28
N ALA A 416 0.69 24.96 -23.20
CA ALA A 416 0.52 26.17 -22.40
C ALA A 416 0.61 25.88 -20.90
N ARG A 417 1.04 26.88 -20.13
CA ARG A 417 1.03 26.86 -18.66
C ARG A 417 -0.37 26.51 -18.13
N GLY A 418 -0.41 25.69 -17.07
CA GLY A 418 -1.65 25.23 -16.46
C GLY A 418 -2.30 24.03 -17.18
N THR A 419 -1.76 23.60 -18.32
CA THR A 419 -2.24 22.40 -19.00
C THR A 419 -1.98 21.17 -18.15
N MET A 420 -3.03 20.36 -17.93
CA MET A 420 -2.90 19.05 -17.32
C MET A 420 -2.24 18.07 -18.28
N VAL A 421 -1.26 17.33 -17.81
CA VAL A 421 -0.53 16.34 -18.59
C VAL A 421 -0.71 14.97 -17.94
N LEU A 422 -1.21 14.01 -18.70
CA LEU A 422 -1.36 12.61 -18.33
C LEU A 422 -0.36 11.79 -19.13
N VAL A 423 0.34 10.85 -18.49
CA VAL A 423 1.32 9.99 -19.15
C VAL A 423 0.72 8.60 -19.27
N ASP A 424 0.35 8.18 -20.47
CA ASP A 424 -0.27 6.88 -20.73
C ASP A 424 0.75 5.73 -20.70
N VAL A 425 1.13 5.36 -19.48
CA VAL A 425 2.06 4.26 -19.21
C VAL A 425 1.45 2.91 -19.61
N TYR A 426 0.12 2.77 -19.53
CA TYR A 426 -0.56 1.53 -19.92
C TYR A 426 -0.30 1.20 -21.40
N SER A 427 -0.56 2.17 -22.29
CA SER A 427 -0.33 1.99 -23.73
C SER A 427 1.15 1.88 -24.06
N MET A 428 2.01 2.70 -23.43
CA MET A 428 3.46 2.64 -23.63
C MET A 428 4.05 1.26 -23.27
N GLN A 429 3.60 0.66 -22.17
CA GLN A 429 4.08 -0.64 -21.71
C GLN A 429 3.47 -1.82 -22.49
N ARG A 430 2.58 -1.55 -23.44
CA ARG A 430 1.95 -2.52 -24.36
C ARG A 430 2.20 -2.22 -25.83
N ASP A 431 3.01 -1.22 -26.15
CA ASP A 431 3.27 -0.86 -27.53
C ASP A 431 3.96 -2.02 -28.26
N PRO A 432 3.34 -2.64 -29.28
CA PRO A 432 3.93 -3.78 -30.00
C PRO A 432 5.20 -3.40 -30.77
N ARG A 433 5.49 -2.11 -30.95
CA ARG A 433 6.75 -1.62 -31.52
C ARG A 433 7.92 -1.73 -30.56
N VAL A 434 7.63 -1.85 -29.26
CA VAL A 434 8.63 -1.90 -28.18
C VAL A 434 8.62 -3.27 -27.49
N TRP A 435 7.44 -3.84 -27.30
CA TRP A 435 7.24 -5.09 -26.57
C TRP A 435 6.73 -6.18 -27.51
N GLU A 436 7.55 -7.22 -27.72
CA GLU A 436 7.11 -8.43 -28.41
C GLU A 436 6.01 -9.14 -27.60
N ASP A 437 4.95 -9.60 -28.26
CA ASP A 437 3.80 -10.23 -27.58
C ASP A 437 3.32 -9.42 -26.35
N PRO A 438 2.93 -8.14 -26.54
CA PRO A 438 2.81 -7.17 -25.45
C PRO A 438 1.78 -7.56 -24.39
N ASP A 439 0.74 -8.31 -24.76
CA ASP A 439 -0.33 -8.72 -23.85
C ASP A 439 -0.05 -10.05 -23.13
N LYS A 440 1.02 -10.78 -23.51
CA LYS A 440 1.39 -12.03 -22.85
C LYS A 440 2.20 -11.75 -21.58
N PHE A 441 1.98 -12.57 -20.56
CA PHE A 441 2.80 -12.59 -19.35
C PHE A 441 4.03 -13.45 -19.55
N ILE A 442 5.19 -12.82 -19.78
CA ILE A 442 6.47 -13.52 -19.99
C ILE A 442 7.53 -12.88 -19.08
N PRO A 443 7.67 -13.35 -17.83
CA PRO A 443 8.69 -12.85 -16.91
C PRO A 443 10.11 -12.91 -17.50
N GLU A 444 10.41 -13.92 -18.31
CA GLU A 444 11.71 -14.13 -18.93
C GLU A 444 12.21 -12.94 -19.77
N ARG A 445 11.33 -12.04 -20.22
CA ARG A 445 11.72 -10.76 -20.86
C ARG A 445 12.69 -9.95 -19.99
N PHE A 446 12.57 -10.06 -18.68
CA PHE A 446 13.39 -9.34 -17.72
C PHE A 446 14.59 -10.15 -17.21
N LYS A 447 14.82 -11.37 -17.72
CA LYS A 447 15.98 -12.17 -17.35
C LYS A 447 17.24 -11.54 -17.91
N GLY A 448 18.19 -11.20 -17.04
CA GLY A 448 19.42 -10.51 -17.45
C GLY A 448 19.21 -9.04 -17.86
N PHE A 449 17.97 -8.54 -17.79
CA PHE A 449 17.65 -7.15 -18.08
C PHE A 449 18.25 -6.26 -16.98
N LYS A 450 19.27 -5.49 -17.34
CA LYS A 450 19.64 -4.30 -16.55
C LYS A 450 18.51 -3.31 -16.77
N VAL A 451 18.01 -2.64 -15.72
CA VAL A 451 17.01 -1.57 -15.89
C VAL A 451 17.73 -0.39 -16.55
N ASP A 452 17.97 -0.51 -17.84
CA ASP A 452 18.80 0.36 -18.65
C ASP A 452 17.93 1.43 -19.27
N GLY A 453 17.36 2.29 -18.41
CA GLY A 453 16.97 3.65 -18.75
C GLY A 453 16.08 3.84 -19.98
N SER A 454 15.44 2.77 -20.49
CA SER A 454 14.84 2.74 -21.82
C SER A 454 13.62 3.66 -21.93
N GLY A 455 13.15 4.23 -20.81
CA GLY A 455 12.00 5.13 -20.75
C GLY A 455 10.67 4.41 -20.95
N TRP A 456 10.68 3.19 -21.50
CA TRP A 456 9.49 2.40 -21.83
C TRP A 456 8.93 1.58 -20.67
N MET A 457 9.73 1.36 -19.62
CA MET A 457 9.29 0.73 -18.37
C MET A 457 9.30 1.78 -17.25
N MET A 458 8.12 2.33 -16.92
CA MET A 458 8.01 3.45 -15.98
C MET A 458 6.78 3.36 -15.05
N PRO A 459 6.55 2.23 -14.38
CA PRO A 459 5.36 2.03 -13.54
C PRO A 459 5.39 2.93 -12.28
N PHE A 460 6.56 3.50 -11.96
CA PHE A 460 6.79 4.44 -10.87
C PHE A 460 6.99 5.89 -11.34
N GLY A 461 6.80 6.16 -12.63
CA GLY A 461 7.11 7.44 -13.25
C GLY A 461 8.60 7.77 -13.29
N MET A 462 8.93 9.00 -13.69
CA MET A 462 10.30 9.48 -13.82
C MET A 462 10.46 10.97 -13.44
N GLY A 463 11.71 11.42 -13.33
CA GLY A 463 12.04 12.82 -13.04
C GLY A 463 11.68 13.27 -11.61
N ARG A 464 11.41 14.57 -11.43
CA ARG A 464 11.21 15.21 -10.11
C ARG A 464 10.04 14.65 -9.28
N ARG A 465 9.08 13.98 -9.94
CA ARG A 465 7.89 13.40 -9.30
C ARG A 465 7.88 11.87 -9.36
N LYS A 466 9.03 11.24 -9.68
CA LYS A 466 9.21 9.79 -9.58
C LYS A 466 8.77 9.31 -8.19
N CYS A 467 8.09 8.17 -8.13
CA CYS A 467 7.58 7.62 -6.90
C CYS A 467 8.71 7.47 -5.85
N PRO A 468 8.62 8.15 -4.69
CA PRO A 468 9.63 8.02 -3.64
C PRO A 468 9.58 6.64 -2.96
N GLY A 469 8.46 5.91 -3.12
CA GLY A 469 8.22 4.61 -2.51
C GLY A 469 8.70 3.41 -3.34
N GLU A 470 9.24 3.59 -4.56
CA GLU A 470 9.62 2.49 -5.46
C GLU A 470 10.45 1.41 -4.75
N GLY A 471 11.53 1.81 -4.06
CA GLY A 471 12.39 0.88 -3.36
C GLY A 471 11.70 0.12 -2.22
N LEU A 472 10.76 0.75 -1.53
CA LEU A 472 9.98 0.11 -0.47
C LEU A 472 8.92 -0.83 -1.05
N ALA A 473 8.25 -0.42 -2.12
CA ALA A 473 7.21 -1.19 -2.79
C ALA A 473 7.79 -2.51 -3.33
N LEU A 474 8.88 -2.45 -4.10
CA LEU A 474 9.50 -3.65 -4.70
C LEU A 474 9.94 -4.66 -3.63
N ARG A 475 10.51 -4.20 -2.50
CA ARG A 475 10.88 -5.08 -1.39
C ARG A 475 9.67 -5.67 -0.68
N THR A 476 8.64 -4.86 -0.43
CA THR A 476 7.44 -5.31 0.28
C THR A 476 6.64 -6.31 -0.58
N VAL A 477 6.46 -6.03 -1.87
CA VAL A 477 5.83 -6.94 -2.83
C VAL A 477 6.65 -8.23 -2.97
N GLY A 478 7.98 -8.12 -3.09
CA GLY A 478 8.87 -9.28 -3.13
C GLY A 478 8.79 -10.15 -1.88
N MET A 479 8.77 -9.55 -0.68
CA MET A 479 8.58 -10.29 0.57
C MET A 479 7.23 -11.01 0.62
N ALA A 480 6.14 -10.32 0.22
CA ALA A 480 4.82 -10.93 0.23
C ALA A 480 4.75 -12.14 -0.71
N LEU A 481 5.10 -11.94 -1.99
CA LEU A 481 5.06 -13.00 -2.99
C LEU A 481 6.02 -14.14 -2.64
N GLY A 482 7.25 -13.81 -2.24
CA GLY A 482 8.25 -14.79 -1.84
C GLY A 482 7.77 -15.69 -0.69
N VAL A 483 7.24 -15.11 0.39
CA VAL A 483 6.70 -15.88 1.52
C VAL A 483 5.43 -16.65 1.16
N MET A 484 4.53 -16.05 0.38
CA MET A 484 3.31 -16.72 -0.07
C MET A 484 3.64 -17.96 -0.90
N ILE A 485 4.57 -17.85 -1.86
CA ILE A 485 5.01 -18.95 -2.75
C ILE A 485 5.83 -19.98 -1.96
N GLN A 486 6.71 -19.53 -1.06
CA GLN A 486 7.54 -20.44 -0.26
C GLN A 486 6.66 -21.34 0.62
N CYS A 487 5.72 -20.74 1.36
CA CYS A 487 4.99 -21.42 2.42
C CYS A 487 3.75 -22.18 1.97
N PHE A 488 3.14 -21.78 0.85
CA PHE A 488 1.82 -22.28 0.46
C PHE A 488 1.78 -22.70 -1.00
N GLN A 489 1.04 -23.77 -1.27
CA GLN A 489 0.57 -24.13 -2.59
C GLN A 489 -0.68 -23.31 -2.88
N TRP A 490 -0.67 -22.63 -4.03
CA TRP A 490 -1.75 -21.75 -4.47
C TRP A 490 -2.45 -22.32 -5.67
N GLU A 491 -3.77 -22.41 -5.60
CA GLU A 491 -4.61 -22.90 -6.68
C GLU A 491 -5.79 -21.98 -6.94
N ARG A 492 -6.35 -22.09 -8.14
CA ARG A 492 -7.56 -21.36 -8.54
C ARG A 492 -8.77 -21.95 -7.80
N VAL A 493 -9.74 -21.11 -7.48
CA VAL A 493 -11.04 -21.59 -7.02
C VAL A 493 -11.78 -22.20 -8.22
N GLY A 494 -11.74 -23.52 -8.31
CA GLY A 494 -12.31 -24.29 -9.43
C GLY A 494 -11.43 -24.29 -10.69
N LYS A 495 -11.99 -24.77 -11.81
CA LYS A 495 -11.24 -25.06 -13.05
C LYS A 495 -11.05 -23.85 -13.97
N LYS A 496 -11.86 -22.80 -13.83
CA LYS A 496 -11.81 -21.62 -14.71
C LYS A 496 -10.54 -20.81 -14.47
N LYS A 497 -10.05 -20.11 -15.49
CA LYS A 497 -8.96 -19.14 -15.31
C LYS A 497 -9.46 -17.98 -14.45
N VAL A 498 -8.53 -17.36 -13.73
CA VAL A 498 -8.80 -16.11 -13.00
C VAL A 498 -9.21 -15.04 -14.02
N ASP A 499 -10.26 -14.29 -13.69
CA ASP A 499 -10.70 -13.14 -14.47
C ASP A 499 -9.66 -12.02 -14.35
N MET A 500 -9.10 -11.60 -15.49
CA MET A 500 -8.06 -10.58 -15.56
C MET A 500 -8.63 -9.20 -15.95
N SER A 501 -9.95 -9.01 -15.89
CA SER A 501 -10.59 -7.74 -16.23
C SER A 501 -10.20 -6.64 -15.24
N GLU A 502 -9.97 -5.45 -15.81
CA GLU A 502 -9.54 -4.26 -15.09
C GLU A 502 -10.76 -3.51 -14.53
N GLY A 503 -10.69 -3.15 -13.25
CA GLY A 503 -11.70 -2.32 -12.61
C GLY A 503 -11.50 -0.84 -12.96
N SER A 504 -12.59 -0.08 -12.95
CA SER A 504 -12.56 1.37 -13.20
C SER A 504 -12.10 2.15 -11.97
N GLY A 505 -11.22 3.14 -12.14
CA GLY A 505 -10.84 4.04 -11.06
C GLY A 505 -9.64 4.93 -11.40
N LEU A 506 -9.17 5.67 -10.39
CA LEU A 506 -7.89 6.39 -10.47
C LEU A 506 -6.70 5.41 -10.56
N THR A 507 -6.82 4.29 -9.85
CA THR A 507 -5.93 3.14 -9.98
C THR A 507 -6.55 2.09 -10.89
N MET A 508 -5.77 1.06 -11.24
CA MET A 508 -6.23 -0.10 -12.00
C MET A 508 -6.35 -1.35 -11.11
N PRO A 509 -7.39 -1.45 -10.26
CA PRO A 509 -7.65 -2.67 -9.49
C PRO A 509 -8.17 -3.79 -10.39
N MET A 510 -8.22 -5.02 -9.91
CA MET A 510 -9.00 -6.08 -10.56
C MET A 510 -10.50 -5.76 -10.46
N ALA A 511 -11.26 -6.02 -11.52
CA ALA A 511 -12.72 -5.84 -11.49
C ALA A 511 -13.40 -6.86 -10.57
N VAL A 512 -12.87 -8.10 -10.56
CA VAL A 512 -13.29 -9.17 -9.65
C VAL A 512 -12.14 -9.46 -8.68
N PRO A 513 -12.31 -9.22 -7.36
CA PRO A 513 -11.28 -9.52 -6.37
C PRO A 513 -10.83 -10.98 -6.40
N LEU A 514 -9.53 -11.22 -6.27
CA LEU A 514 -8.97 -12.57 -6.34
C LEU A 514 -9.23 -13.35 -5.05
N MET A 515 -10.00 -14.43 -5.21
CA MET A 515 -10.10 -15.52 -4.25
C MET A 515 -9.27 -16.71 -4.74
N ALA A 516 -8.38 -17.23 -3.89
CA ALA A 516 -7.49 -18.34 -4.24
C ALA A 516 -7.49 -19.41 -3.14
N MET A 517 -7.33 -20.67 -3.54
CA MET A 517 -7.11 -21.77 -2.60
C MET A 517 -5.66 -21.71 -2.11
N CYS A 518 -5.50 -21.77 -0.80
CA CYS A 518 -4.23 -21.68 -0.10
C CYS A 518 -4.06 -22.93 0.76
N LEU A 519 -3.04 -23.74 0.44
CA LEU A 519 -2.71 -24.97 1.16
C LEU A 519 -1.30 -24.82 1.74
N PRO A 520 -1.08 -25.06 3.05
CA PRO A 520 0.26 -25.14 3.60
C PRO A 520 1.08 -26.20 2.86
N ARG A 521 2.29 -25.85 2.43
CA ARG A 521 3.22 -26.82 1.86
C ARG A 521 3.74 -27.73 2.96
N VAL A 522 3.72 -29.04 2.74
CA VAL A 522 4.18 -30.05 3.70
C VAL A 522 5.63 -29.80 4.09
N GLU A 523 6.48 -29.41 3.14
CA GLU A 523 7.90 -29.14 3.40
C GLU A 523 8.12 -27.94 4.35
N MET A 524 7.16 -27.03 4.43
CA MET A 524 7.21 -25.82 5.26
C MET A 524 6.44 -25.96 6.58
N GLU A 525 5.80 -27.11 6.83
CA GLU A 525 4.89 -27.28 7.96
C GLU A 525 5.58 -27.11 9.31
N SER A 526 6.83 -27.58 9.45
CA SER A 526 7.64 -27.41 10.66
C SER A 526 7.93 -25.93 10.97
N VAL A 527 8.27 -25.15 9.93
CA VAL A 527 8.50 -23.71 10.03
C VAL A 527 7.19 -23.01 10.37
N LEU A 528 6.09 -23.33 9.69
CA LEU A 528 4.79 -22.71 9.89
C LEU A 528 4.21 -22.95 11.30
N LYS A 529 4.37 -24.16 11.84
CA LYS A 529 3.98 -24.49 13.23
C LYS A 529 4.78 -23.72 14.29
N SER A 530 5.96 -23.21 13.93
CA SER A 530 6.84 -22.47 14.85
C SER A 530 6.63 -20.95 14.88
N LEU A 531 5.79 -20.40 13.97
CA LEU A 531 5.67 -18.96 13.74
C LEU A 531 4.91 -18.18 14.82
#